data_AF-A0A7K7NBJ9-F1
#
_entry.id   AF-A0A7K7NBJ9-F1
#
_cell.length_a   1.000
_cell.length_b   1.000
_cell.length_c   1.000
_cell.angle_alpha   90.00
_cell.angle_beta   90.00
_cell.angle_gamma   90.00
#
_symmetry.space_group_name_H-M   'P 1'
#
loop_
_entity.id
_entity.type
_entity.pdbx_description
1 polymer ?
#
loop_
_entity_poly.entity_id
_entity_poly.type
_entity_poly.pdbx_seq_one_letter_code
_entity_poly.pdbx_strand_id
1 'polypeptide(L)'
;RMGSVSSGAIQPTWVPFSSTIAHRRRLRFALDVYDSTWSSRLHQPTYSLGELINIEASVSTDPRLPLRVFVDECVASPSTAAWLEYKVIADNG
;
A
#
# COMPACT_ATOMS: atom_id res chain seq x y z
N ARG A 1 56.63 -12.60 -0.42
CA ARG A 1 55.80 -13.23 -1.47
C ARG A 1 54.35 -12.85 -1.18
N MET A 2 53.74 -11.99 -2.00
CA MET A 2 52.35 -11.58 -1.85
C MET A 2 51.59 -12.25 -3.00
N GLY A 3 50.68 -13.17 -2.66
CA GLY A 3 49.85 -13.85 -3.65
C GLY A 3 48.64 -12.98 -4.00
N SER A 4 48.48 -12.68 -5.28
CA SER A 4 47.27 -12.05 -5.80
C SER A 4 46.14 -13.09 -5.81
N VAL A 5 45.07 -12.85 -5.04
CA VAL A 5 43.82 -13.62 -5.13
C VAL A 5 42.87 -12.81 -5.99
N SER A 6 42.53 -13.30 -7.19
CA SER A 6 41.42 -12.74 -7.98
C SER A 6 40.14 -13.51 -7.66
N SER A 7 39.14 -12.87 -7.08
CA SER A 7 37.78 -13.39 -7.12
C SER A 7 37.22 -13.13 -8.52
N GLY A 8 37.14 -14.16 -9.36
CA GLY A 8 36.35 -14.08 -10.58
C GLY A 8 34.91 -13.69 -10.24
N ALA A 9 34.26 -12.91 -11.10
CA ALA A 9 32.89 -12.45 -10.87
C ALA A 9 31.96 -13.66 -10.68
N ILE A 10 31.37 -13.76 -9.49
CA ILE A 10 30.31 -14.73 -9.21
C ILE A 10 29.12 -14.30 -10.06
N GLN A 11 28.68 -15.17 -10.98
CA GLN A 11 27.47 -14.93 -11.74
C GLN A 11 26.29 -14.97 -10.77
N PRO A 12 25.58 -13.85 -10.55
CA PRO A 12 24.47 -13.86 -9.61
C PRO A 12 23.38 -14.80 -10.13
N THR A 13 23.02 -15.80 -9.32
CA THR A 13 21.84 -16.64 -9.54
C THR A 13 20.55 -15.96 -9.08
N TRP A 14 20.66 -14.75 -8.50
CA TRP A 14 19.54 -13.90 -8.18
C TRP A 14 18.90 -13.43 -9.48
N VAL A 15 17.76 -14.03 -9.83
CA VAL A 15 16.85 -13.43 -10.78
C VAL A 15 16.35 -12.13 -10.14
N PRO A 16 16.71 -10.95 -10.66
CA PRO A 16 16.13 -9.71 -10.16
C PRO A 16 14.62 -9.80 -10.34
N PHE A 17 13.83 -9.20 -9.44
CA PHE A 17 12.37 -9.08 -9.55
C PHE A 17 11.91 -8.21 -10.75
N SER A 18 12.73 -8.11 -11.80
CA SER A 18 12.54 -7.31 -13.00
C SER A 18 12.69 -8.18 -14.26
N SER A 19 11.86 -9.21 -14.44
CA SER A 19 11.64 -9.75 -15.80
C SER A 19 10.40 -10.62 -15.98
N THR A 20 9.43 -10.60 -15.07
CA THR A 20 8.08 -10.88 -15.53
C THR A 20 7.71 -9.65 -16.34
N ILE A 21 7.56 -9.81 -17.66
CA ILE A 21 6.57 -9.03 -18.40
C ILE A 21 5.29 -9.25 -17.61
N ALA A 22 5.09 -8.40 -16.60
CA ALA A 22 3.91 -8.38 -15.80
C ALA A 22 2.86 -8.02 -16.82
N HIS A 23 2.10 -9.03 -17.24
CA HIS A 23 0.78 -8.80 -17.75
C HIS A 23 0.18 -7.78 -16.78
N ARG A 24 0.11 -6.50 -17.17
CA ARG A 24 -0.17 -5.37 -16.27
C ARG A 24 -1.61 -5.51 -15.81
N ARG A 25 -1.88 -6.49 -14.96
CA ARG A 25 -3.12 -6.62 -14.24
C ARG A 25 -3.07 -5.51 -13.21
N ARG A 26 -3.64 -4.37 -13.59
CA ARG A 26 -3.77 -3.21 -12.72
C ARG A 26 -4.60 -3.64 -11.53
N LEU A 27 -3.98 -3.77 -10.36
CA LEU A 27 -4.68 -3.98 -9.11
C LEU A 27 -5.60 -2.78 -8.89
N ARG A 28 -6.85 -3.06 -8.53
CA ARG A 28 -7.84 -2.01 -8.24
C ARG A 28 -7.93 -1.90 -6.73
N PHE A 29 -7.18 -0.98 -6.18
CA PHE A 29 -7.29 -0.59 -4.78
C PHE A 29 -8.49 0.32 -4.58
N ALA A 30 -9.11 0.21 -3.43
CA ALA A 30 -10.18 1.09 -2.99
C ALA A 30 -9.98 1.46 -1.52
N LEU A 31 -10.43 2.67 -1.18
CA LEU A 31 -10.52 3.15 0.18
C LEU A 31 -11.96 3.60 0.39
N ASP A 32 -12.65 2.96 1.31
CA ASP A 32 -14.08 3.14 1.52
C ASP A 32 -14.39 3.35 2.98
N VAL A 33 -15.39 4.19 3.26
CA VAL A 33 -15.82 4.47 4.63
C VAL A 33 -17.02 3.60 4.97
N TYR A 34 -17.06 3.04 6.17
CA TYR A 34 -18.10 2.12 6.63
C TYR A 34 -18.82 2.64 7.88
N ASP A 35 -20.01 2.08 8.13
CA ASP A 35 -20.71 2.25 9.39
C ASP A 35 -19.95 1.62 10.58
N SER A 36 -20.43 1.89 11.81
CA SER A 36 -19.82 1.39 13.05
C SER A 36 -19.81 -0.14 13.17
N THR A 37 -20.68 -0.83 12.41
CA THR A 37 -20.83 -2.28 12.40
C THR A 37 -20.04 -2.97 11.29
N TRP A 38 -19.33 -2.21 10.44
CA TRP A 38 -18.64 -2.69 9.23
C TRP A 38 -19.56 -3.40 8.22
N SER A 39 -20.86 -3.14 8.29
CA SER A 39 -21.85 -3.87 7.48
C SER A 39 -22.12 -3.20 6.14
N SER A 40 -22.05 -1.86 6.10
CA SER A 40 -22.40 -1.07 4.92
C SER A 40 -21.43 0.08 4.68
N ARG A 41 -21.18 0.34 3.40
CA ARG A 41 -20.39 1.48 2.92
C ARG A 41 -21.21 2.77 3.03
N LEU A 42 -20.57 3.84 3.48
CA LEU A 42 -21.10 5.19 3.53
C LEU A 42 -20.62 6.00 2.31
N HIS A 43 -21.55 6.64 1.59
CA HIS A 43 -21.21 7.39 0.37
C HIS A 43 -20.79 8.84 0.62
N GLN A 44 -21.42 9.52 1.59
CA GLN A 44 -21.16 10.92 1.93
C GLN A 44 -21.33 11.11 3.45
N PRO A 45 -20.46 10.51 4.26
CA PRO A 45 -20.59 10.61 5.70
C PRO A 45 -20.21 12.02 6.20
N THR A 46 -20.94 12.49 7.21
CA THR A 46 -20.61 13.69 7.98
C THR A 46 -20.23 13.26 9.38
N TYR A 47 -19.16 13.84 9.92
CA TYR A 47 -18.63 13.49 11.23
C TYR A 47 -18.59 14.69 12.16
N SER A 48 -18.82 14.43 13.44
CA SER A 48 -18.62 15.34 14.56
C SER A 48 -17.31 15.00 15.30
N LEU A 49 -16.77 15.97 16.02
CA LEU A 49 -15.61 15.74 16.87
C LEU A 49 -15.92 14.68 17.93
N GLY A 50 -15.02 13.71 18.07
CA GLY A 50 -15.18 12.57 18.97
C GLY A 50 -15.79 11.33 18.32
N GLU A 51 -16.26 11.42 17.08
CA GLU A 51 -16.71 10.24 16.33
C GLU A 51 -15.54 9.49 15.70
N LEU A 52 -15.73 8.18 15.55
CA LEU A 52 -14.78 7.30 14.86
C LEU A 52 -15.12 7.19 13.38
N ILE A 53 -14.07 7.18 12.55
CA ILE A 53 -14.19 6.96 11.10
C ILE A 53 -13.67 5.55 10.81
N ASN A 54 -14.56 4.67 10.37
CA ASN A 54 -14.18 3.32 9.95
C ASN A 54 -13.80 3.34 8.47
N ILE A 55 -12.52 3.14 8.19
CA ILE A 55 -11.97 3.16 6.83
C ILE A 55 -11.49 1.76 6.47
N GLU A 56 -12.00 1.21 5.37
CA GLU A 56 -11.56 -0.04 4.78
C GLU A 56 -10.63 0.21 3.60
N ALA A 57 -9.43 -0.37 3.63
CA ALA A 57 -8.53 -0.46 2.49
C ALA A 57 -8.65 -1.85 1.86
N SER A 58 -9.01 -1.91 0.58
CA SER A 58 -9.25 -3.17 -0.12
C SER A 58 -8.59 -3.21 -1.51
N VAL A 59 -8.43 -4.42 -2.05
CA VAL A 59 -7.93 -4.63 -3.42
C VAL A 59 -8.78 -5.69 -4.11
N SER A 60 -9.26 -5.38 -5.32
CA SER A 60 -9.94 -6.36 -6.15
C SER A 60 -8.92 -7.37 -6.68
N THR A 61 -9.10 -8.65 -6.37
CA THR A 61 -8.18 -9.72 -6.77
C THR A 61 -8.90 -10.85 -7.50
N ASP A 62 -8.14 -11.58 -8.31
CA ASP A 62 -8.54 -12.91 -8.77
C ASP A 62 -8.45 -13.85 -7.54
N PRO A 63 -9.51 -14.58 -7.17
CA PRO A 63 -9.50 -15.45 -5.98
C PRO A 63 -8.36 -16.48 -5.93
N ARG A 64 -7.75 -16.78 -7.09
CA ARG A 64 -6.59 -17.69 -7.20
C ARG A 64 -5.26 -17.05 -6.82
N LEU A 65 -5.24 -15.73 -6.58
CA LEU A 65 -4.06 -14.96 -6.22
C LEU A 65 -4.32 -14.25 -4.88
N PRO A 66 -4.12 -14.95 -3.75
CA PRO A 66 -4.29 -14.32 -2.45
C PRO A 66 -3.25 -13.20 -2.30
N LEU A 67 -3.73 -11.98 -2.10
CA LEU A 67 -2.90 -10.81 -1.80
C LEU A 67 -3.19 -10.30 -0.39
N ARG A 68 -2.21 -9.64 0.19
CA ARG A 68 -2.34 -8.91 1.45
C ARG A 68 -2.16 -7.42 1.17
N VAL A 69 -3.06 -6.60 1.72
CA VAL A 69 -2.98 -5.14 1.64
C VAL A 69 -2.25 -4.62 2.87
N PHE A 70 -1.33 -3.70 2.65
CA PHE A 70 -0.68 -2.90 3.69
C PHE A 70 -0.91 -1.42 3.35
N VAL A 71 -1.04 -0.60 4.38
CA VAL A 71 -1.13 0.87 4.26
C VAL A 71 0.18 1.44 4.73
N ASP A 72 0.93 2.03 3.81
CA ASP A 72 2.27 2.58 4.08
C ASP A 72 2.21 3.94 4.77
N GLU A 73 1.32 4.80 4.26
CA GLU A 73 1.08 6.14 4.78
C GLU A 73 -0.39 6.51 4.58
N CYS A 74 -0.95 7.26 5.53
CA CYS A 74 -2.27 7.87 5.42
C CYS A 74 -2.17 9.32 5.90
N VAL A 75 -2.50 10.27 5.03
CA VAL A 75 -2.39 11.70 5.32
C VAL A 75 -3.75 12.36 5.18
N ALA A 76 -4.19 13.02 6.24
CA ALA A 76 -5.36 13.89 6.21
C ALA A 76 -4.94 15.30 5.78
N SER A 77 -5.62 15.84 4.77
CA SER A 77 -5.44 17.22 4.30
C SER A 77 -6.79 17.83 3.94
N PRO A 78 -6.98 19.15 4.09
CA PRO A 78 -8.23 19.81 3.71
C PRO A 78 -8.41 19.88 2.18
N SER A 79 -7.32 19.73 1.42
CA SER A 79 -7.34 19.59 -0.04
C SER A 79 -6.01 19.01 -0.53
N THR A 80 -5.99 18.49 -1.76
CA THR A 80 -4.81 17.88 -2.40
C THR A 80 -3.65 18.86 -2.68
N ALA A 81 -3.88 20.17 -2.57
CA ALA A 81 -2.87 21.21 -2.78
C ALA A 81 -2.54 21.98 -1.49
N ALA A 82 -3.11 21.57 -0.34
CA ALA A 82 -2.86 22.23 0.91
C ALA A 82 -1.48 21.87 1.46
N TRP A 83 -0.78 22.86 2.01
CA TRP A 83 0.46 22.66 2.75
C TRP A 83 0.24 22.04 4.14
N LEU A 84 -1.00 22.05 4.62
CA LEU A 84 -1.37 21.49 5.91
C LEU A 84 -1.72 20.02 5.74
N GLU A 85 -0.89 19.17 6.34
CA GLU A 85 -0.99 17.72 6.31
C GLU A 85 -0.89 17.17 7.73
N TYR A 86 -1.69 16.14 8.01
CA TYR A 86 -1.63 15.40 9.25
C TYR A 86 -1.48 13.92 8.96
N LYS A 87 -0.37 13.32 9.41
CA LYS A 87 -0.11 11.90 9.22
C LYS A 87 -0.92 11.06 10.21
N VAL A 88 -1.87 10.29 9.70
CA VAL A 88 -2.68 9.33 10.45
C VAL A 88 -1.94 8.00 10.57
N ILE A 89 -1.28 7.56 9.49
CA ILE A 89 -0.36 6.41 9.45
C ILE A 89 0.92 6.93 8.79
N ALA A 90 2.08 6.56 9.32
CA ALA A 90 3.39 7.01 8.86
C ALA A 90 4.42 5.89 8.99
N ASP A 91 5.63 6.08 8.46
CA ASP A 91 6.78 5.21 8.69
C ASP A 91 6.57 3.73 8.32
N ASN A 92 5.80 3.49 7.25
CA ASN A 92 5.50 2.17 6.66
C ASN A 92 4.49 1.31 7.45
N GLY A 93 3.55 1.94 8.13
CA GLY A 93 2.42 1.28 8.80
C GLY A 93 2.54 1.25 10.31
#